data_AF-A0A7I9Y4B5-F1
#
_entry.id   AF-A0A7I9Y4B5-F1
#
_cell.length_a   1.000
_cell.length_b   1.000
_cell.length_c   1.000
_cell.angle_alpha   90.00
_cell.angle_beta   90.00
_cell.angle_gamma   90.00
#
_symmetry.space_group_name_H-M   'P 1'
#
loop_
_entity.id
_entity.type
_entity.pdbx_description
1 polymer ?
#
loop_
_entity_poly.entity_id
_entity_poly.type
_entity_poly.pdbx_seq_one_letter_code
_entity_poly.pdbx_strand_id
1 'polypeptide(L)'
;MLTVVHDAESSNEEAGSSRSVLDEIVRDGARKMLAAALEAEVAAYIAQFTDVLDENGHRLVVRNGHHQERTVLTAAGAVAVKAPRVNDKRINADTGQRCRFSSAILPAWARKSPQMAEVLPLLYLHGLSSGDFGPALEQFLGTGAGLSASAITRLTAQWQDEAKAFAARDLSGTDYVYVWVDGIHLKVRLEQEKLCLLVMIGVRADGRKELVALTDGYRESAEGWADLLRDCRRRGMTAPVLAVGDGALGFWKALREVFPDTREQRCWWHKQGNVLAALPKSAHPGALAALRTSTTPRISTRRSWRSRPSRSTTAPSTPRRSPRSSTTPMSYWSSSSTRPSTGST
;
A
#
# COMPACT_ATOMS: atom_id res chain seq x y z
N MET A 1 51.77 -4.89 -26.10
CA MET A 1 51.29 -5.17 -27.47
C MET A 1 51.23 -6.67 -27.61
N LEU A 2 50.04 -7.25 -27.49
CA LEU A 2 49.68 -8.59 -27.95
C LEU A 2 48.15 -8.71 -27.79
N THR A 3 47.48 -8.51 -28.91
CA THR A 3 46.03 -8.62 -29.08
C THR A 3 45.71 -10.10 -29.26
N VAL A 4 44.81 -10.65 -28.45
CA VAL A 4 44.17 -11.93 -28.75
C VAL A 4 42.78 -11.60 -29.26
N VAL A 5 42.59 -11.82 -30.55
CA VAL A 5 41.32 -11.76 -31.27
C VAL A 5 40.55 -13.03 -30.94
N HIS A 6 39.27 -12.91 -30.57
CA HIS A 6 38.35 -14.03 -30.60
C HIS A 6 37.38 -13.80 -31.75
N ASP A 7 37.58 -14.56 -32.83
CA ASP A 7 36.55 -14.79 -33.83
C ASP A 7 35.53 -15.79 -33.28
N ALA A 8 34.27 -15.43 -33.50
CA ALA A 8 33.11 -16.25 -33.21
C ALA A 8 33.04 -17.43 -34.18
N GLU A 9 32.87 -18.64 -33.65
CA GLU A 9 31.85 -19.63 -34.05
C GLU A 9 32.11 -20.98 -33.37
N SER A 10 31.01 -21.65 -33.00
CA SER A 10 30.89 -23.01 -32.43
C SER A 10 31.10 -23.18 -30.91
N SER A 11 30.00 -23.06 -30.18
CA SER A 11 29.46 -24.12 -29.29
C SER A 11 28.41 -23.53 -28.35
N ASN A 12 27.21 -23.33 -28.90
CA ASN A 12 26.02 -23.06 -28.12
C ASN A 12 25.26 -24.39 -27.99
N GLU A 13 25.70 -25.27 -27.08
CA GLU A 13 24.97 -26.47 -26.64
C GLU A 13 25.78 -27.13 -25.51
N GLU A 14 25.64 -26.59 -24.28
CA GLU A 14 25.95 -27.19 -22.96
C GLU A 14 26.33 -26.08 -21.95
N ALA A 15 25.39 -25.18 -21.66
CA ALA A 15 25.45 -24.34 -20.47
C ALA A 15 24.30 -24.72 -19.54
N GLY A 16 24.29 -25.99 -19.11
CA GLY A 16 23.53 -26.41 -17.94
C GLY A 16 24.05 -25.62 -16.74
N SER A 17 23.28 -24.63 -16.30
CA SER A 17 23.55 -23.78 -15.14
C SER A 17 23.99 -24.63 -13.95
N SER A 18 25.29 -24.72 -13.69
CA SER A 18 25.79 -25.26 -12.43
C SER A 18 25.41 -24.24 -11.37
N ARG A 19 24.27 -24.47 -10.71
CA ARG A 19 23.86 -23.66 -9.57
C ARG A 19 25.00 -23.65 -8.56
N SER A 20 25.25 -22.49 -7.96
CA SER A 20 26.25 -22.35 -6.91
C SER A 20 26.01 -23.42 -5.83
N VAL A 21 27.05 -24.17 -5.47
CA VAL A 21 27.00 -25.18 -4.39
C VAL A 21 26.50 -24.55 -3.09
N LEU A 22 26.84 -23.29 -2.85
CA LEU A 22 26.34 -22.50 -1.72
C LEU A 22 24.80 -22.39 -1.74
N ASP A 23 24.23 -22.04 -2.88
CA ASP A 23 22.77 -21.85 -3.01
C ASP A 23 22.00 -23.17 -2.90
N GLU A 24 22.61 -24.28 -3.31
CA GLU A 24 22.05 -25.62 -3.11
C GLU A 24 22.00 -26.00 -1.64
N ILE A 25 23.09 -25.76 -0.90
CA ILE A 25 23.15 -26.00 0.55
C ILE A 25 22.11 -25.14 1.28
N VAL A 26 22.00 -23.85 0.94
CA VAL A 26 21.01 -22.94 1.54
C VAL A 26 19.59 -23.43 1.27
N ARG A 27 19.29 -23.84 0.02
CA ARG A 27 17.96 -24.33 -0.36
C ARG A 27 17.60 -25.65 0.33
N ASP A 28 18.54 -26.59 0.43
CA ASP A 28 18.33 -27.84 1.15
C ASP A 28 18.14 -27.62 2.65
N GLY A 29 18.95 -26.73 3.25
CA GLY A 29 18.79 -26.31 4.63
C GLY A 29 17.40 -25.71 4.87
N ALA A 30 16.97 -24.78 4.03
CA ALA A 30 15.63 -24.17 4.10
C ALA A 30 14.52 -25.21 4.00
N ARG A 31 14.65 -26.19 3.08
CA ARG A 31 13.70 -27.31 2.93
C ARG A 31 13.57 -28.12 4.22
N LYS A 32 14.70 -28.53 4.80
CA LYS A 32 14.74 -29.34 6.02
C LYS A 32 14.18 -28.59 7.22
N MET A 33 14.57 -27.32 7.39
CA MET A 33 14.07 -26.46 8.47
C MET A 33 12.56 -26.23 8.35
N LEU A 34 12.05 -25.94 7.15
CA LEU A 34 10.62 -25.74 6.93
C LEU A 34 9.83 -27.02 7.20
N ALA A 35 10.32 -28.18 6.75
CA ALA A 35 9.70 -29.46 7.05
C ALA A 35 9.64 -29.70 8.57
N ALA A 36 10.75 -29.53 9.29
CA ALA A 36 10.79 -29.68 10.74
C ALA A 36 9.85 -28.71 11.48
N ALA A 37 9.74 -27.47 11.00
CA ALA A 37 8.84 -26.47 11.59
C ALA A 37 7.36 -26.85 11.40
N LEU A 38 6.98 -27.33 10.22
CA LEU A 38 5.61 -27.80 9.94
C LEU A 38 5.26 -29.05 10.77
N GLU A 39 6.23 -29.95 10.95
CA GLU A 39 6.11 -31.11 11.82
C GLU A 39 5.86 -30.69 13.28
N ALA A 40 6.65 -29.74 13.79
CA ALA A 40 6.51 -29.20 15.13
C ALA A 40 5.16 -28.48 15.33
N GLU A 41 4.71 -27.70 14.36
CA GLU A 41 3.42 -27.01 14.40
C GLU A 41 2.25 -28.00 14.50
N VAL A 42 2.26 -29.06 13.70
CA VAL A 42 1.24 -30.12 13.76
C VAL A 42 1.30 -30.88 15.08
N ALA A 43 2.51 -31.20 15.57
CA ALA A 43 2.68 -31.87 16.86
C ALA A 43 2.11 -31.02 18.00
N ALA A 44 2.40 -29.71 18.02
CA ALA A 44 1.87 -28.77 19.00
C ALA A 44 0.34 -28.67 18.94
N TYR A 45 -0.23 -28.60 17.73
CA TYR A 45 -1.68 -28.57 17.54
C TYR A 45 -2.37 -29.84 18.03
N ILE A 46 -1.82 -31.02 17.75
CA ILE A 46 -2.37 -32.29 18.23
C ILE A 46 -2.24 -32.38 19.76
N ALA A 47 -1.08 -31.99 20.31
CA ALA A 47 -0.83 -32.02 21.75
C ALA A 47 -1.87 -31.20 22.53
N GLN A 48 -2.26 -30.04 22.00
CA GLN A 48 -3.29 -29.17 22.59
C GLN A 48 -4.66 -29.87 22.78
N PHE A 49 -4.97 -30.89 21.98
CA PHE A 49 -6.27 -31.58 21.98
C PHE A 49 -6.14 -33.07 22.33
N THR A 50 -5.09 -33.43 23.07
CA THR A 50 -4.82 -34.81 23.48
C THR A 50 -5.96 -35.43 24.29
N ASP A 51 -6.58 -34.64 25.17
CA ASP A 51 -7.63 -35.09 26.08
C ASP A 51 -9.04 -35.00 25.46
N VAL A 52 -9.14 -34.58 24.20
CA VAL A 52 -10.42 -34.47 23.50
C VAL A 52 -10.71 -35.80 22.79
N LEU A 53 -11.53 -36.62 23.44
CA LEU A 53 -11.86 -37.98 23.01
C LEU A 53 -13.32 -38.11 22.54
N ASP A 54 -13.60 -39.12 21.72
CA ASP A 54 -14.96 -39.58 21.43
C ASP A 54 -15.50 -40.48 22.56
N GLU A 55 -16.76 -40.92 22.42
CA GLU A 55 -17.44 -41.81 23.37
C GLU A 55 -16.71 -43.17 23.55
N ASN A 56 -15.89 -43.57 22.58
CA ASN A 56 -15.10 -44.79 22.61
C ASN A 56 -13.65 -44.57 23.09
N GLY A 57 -13.32 -43.35 23.56
CA GLY A 57 -11.99 -43.00 24.04
C GLY A 57 -10.94 -42.71 22.95
N HIS A 58 -11.34 -42.59 21.68
CA HIS A 58 -10.42 -42.23 20.61
C HIS A 58 -10.23 -40.72 20.51
N ARG A 59 -9.00 -40.27 20.26
CA ARG A 59 -8.71 -38.85 20.04
C ARG A 59 -9.46 -38.31 18.83
N LEU A 60 -10.11 -37.16 18.99
CA LEU A 60 -10.79 -36.47 17.89
C LEU A 60 -9.82 -35.75 16.96
N VAL A 61 -8.62 -35.39 17.43
CA VAL A 61 -7.59 -34.73 16.63
C VAL A 61 -6.42 -35.68 16.45
N VAL A 62 -6.21 -36.15 15.23
CA VAL A 62 -5.15 -37.11 14.91
C VAL A 62 -4.37 -36.70 13.68
N ARG A 63 -3.14 -37.18 13.61
CA ARG A 63 -2.32 -37.05 12.42
C ARG A 63 -2.87 -37.93 11.28
N ASN A 64 -2.81 -37.44 10.04
CA ASN A 64 -3.37 -38.12 8.88
C ASN A 64 -2.43 -38.06 7.67
N GLY A 65 -1.18 -38.45 7.89
CA GLY A 65 -0.13 -38.46 6.87
C GLY A 65 0.26 -37.05 6.42
N HIS A 66 0.51 -36.90 5.12
CA HIS A 66 0.95 -35.65 4.51
C HIS A 66 0.17 -35.36 3.22
N HIS A 67 0.19 -34.11 2.79
CA HIS A 67 -0.30 -33.72 1.47
C HIS A 67 0.64 -34.20 0.36
N GLN A 68 0.16 -34.11 -0.88
CA GLN A 68 1.03 -34.20 -2.04
C GLN A 68 2.10 -33.10 -1.98
N GLU A 69 3.30 -33.45 -2.43
CA GLU A 69 4.40 -32.50 -2.48
C GLU A 69 4.04 -31.33 -3.40
N ARG A 70 4.45 -30.12 -2.97
CA ARG A 70 4.31 -28.92 -3.78
C ARG A 70 5.52 -28.03 -3.65
N THR A 71 5.86 -27.37 -4.74
CA THR A 71 6.88 -26.32 -4.74
C THR A 71 6.32 -25.04 -4.16
N VAL A 72 7.07 -24.45 -3.22
CA VAL A 72 6.81 -23.15 -2.60
C VAL A 72 8.01 -22.24 -2.87
N LEU A 73 7.75 -21.06 -3.42
CA LEU A 73 8.79 -20.08 -3.72
C LEU A 73 9.13 -19.25 -2.47
N THR A 74 10.40 -19.27 -2.08
CA THR A 74 10.93 -18.58 -0.90
C THR A 74 12.11 -17.68 -1.28
N ALA A 75 12.64 -16.92 -0.33
CA ALA A 75 13.88 -16.16 -0.55
C ALA A 75 15.09 -17.07 -0.88
N ALA A 76 15.09 -18.32 -0.43
CA ALA A 76 16.10 -19.34 -0.78
C ALA A 76 15.84 -20.01 -2.15
N GLY A 77 14.88 -19.49 -2.92
CA GLY A 77 14.40 -20.07 -4.18
C GLY A 77 13.25 -21.06 -3.99
N ALA A 78 13.03 -21.87 -5.01
CA ALA A 78 11.96 -22.87 -5.06
C ALA A 78 12.26 -24.08 -4.16
N VAL A 79 11.40 -24.31 -3.16
CA VAL A 79 11.55 -25.39 -2.18
C VAL A 79 10.39 -26.37 -2.33
N ALA A 80 10.71 -27.66 -2.46
CA ALA A 80 9.71 -28.73 -2.43
C ALA A 80 9.24 -28.97 -0.99
N VAL A 81 7.93 -28.93 -0.76
CA VAL A 81 7.33 -29.04 0.57
C VAL A 81 6.24 -30.10 0.58
N LYS A 82 6.35 -31.04 1.53
CA LYS A 82 5.33 -32.06 1.81
C LYS A 82 4.71 -31.79 3.19
N ALA A 83 3.64 -31.01 3.21
CA ALA A 83 3.04 -30.53 4.46
C ALA A 83 2.30 -31.65 5.22
N PRO A 84 2.49 -31.80 6.54
CA PRO A 84 1.75 -32.77 7.35
C PRO A 84 0.26 -32.43 7.42
N ARG A 85 -0.56 -33.46 7.61
CA ARG A 85 -2.02 -33.37 7.67
C ARG A 85 -2.54 -33.72 9.06
N VAL A 86 -3.54 -32.97 9.47
CA VAL A 86 -4.31 -33.25 10.68
C VAL A 86 -5.75 -33.54 10.28
N ASN A 87 -6.29 -34.61 10.86
CA ASN A 87 -7.69 -34.95 10.80
C ASN A 87 -8.32 -34.53 12.13
N ASP A 88 -8.90 -33.34 12.15
CA ASP A 88 -9.63 -32.80 13.30
C ASP A 88 -11.11 -33.12 13.15
N LYS A 89 -11.66 -34.02 13.98
CA LYS A 89 -13.07 -34.45 13.95
C LYS A 89 -14.00 -33.59 14.79
N ARG A 90 -13.49 -32.58 15.50
CA ARG A 90 -14.31 -31.71 16.35
C ARG A 90 -15.26 -30.87 15.50
N ILE A 91 -16.40 -30.51 16.10
CA ILE A 91 -17.38 -29.61 15.51
C ILE A 91 -17.27 -28.25 16.20
N ASN A 92 -17.21 -27.18 15.41
CA ASN A 92 -17.23 -25.82 15.90
C ASN A 92 -18.67 -25.48 16.33
N ALA A 93 -18.84 -25.09 17.60
CA ALA A 93 -20.15 -24.86 18.20
C ALA A 93 -20.94 -23.70 17.56
N ASP A 94 -20.24 -22.67 17.05
CA ASP A 94 -20.88 -21.49 16.47
C ASP A 94 -21.36 -21.72 15.03
N THR A 95 -20.64 -22.58 14.29
CA THR A 95 -20.89 -22.80 12.85
C THR A 95 -21.53 -24.15 12.54
N GLY A 96 -21.50 -25.09 13.49
CA GLY A 96 -21.92 -26.48 13.27
C GLY A 96 -21.02 -27.25 12.28
N GLN A 97 -19.92 -26.66 11.82
CA GLN A 97 -19.02 -27.26 10.84
C GLN A 97 -17.84 -27.92 11.52
N ARG A 98 -17.24 -28.89 10.82
CA ARG A 98 -16.05 -29.58 11.26
C ARG A 98 -14.83 -28.64 11.31
N CYS A 99 -14.13 -28.64 12.43
CA CYS A 99 -12.88 -27.91 12.59
C CYS A 99 -11.84 -28.38 11.56
N ARG A 100 -11.02 -27.45 11.07
CA ARG A 100 -9.92 -27.74 10.14
C ARG A 100 -8.65 -27.11 10.65
N PHE A 101 -7.60 -27.91 10.73
CA PHE A 101 -6.25 -27.39 10.93
C PHE A 101 -5.86 -26.51 9.75
N SER A 102 -5.37 -25.31 10.05
CA SER A 102 -4.74 -24.42 9.09
C SER A 102 -3.38 -24.03 9.64
N SER A 103 -2.33 -24.36 8.90
CA SER A 103 -0.97 -23.97 9.26
C SER A 103 -0.82 -22.44 9.20
N ALA A 104 -0.20 -21.87 10.23
CA ALA A 104 0.20 -20.48 10.25
C ALA A 104 1.50 -20.27 9.45
N ILE A 105 2.37 -21.28 9.43
CA ILE A 105 3.65 -21.26 8.69
C ILE A 105 3.41 -21.35 7.17
N LEU A 106 2.57 -22.29 6.73
CA LEU A 106 2.29 -22.52 5.32
C LEU A 106 0.79 -22.69 5.08
N PRO A 107 0.06 -21.58 4.86
CA PRO A 107 -1.38 -21.62 4.60
C PRO A 107 -1.77 -22.56 3.44
N ALA A 108 -3.03 -22.99 3.47
CA ALA A 108 -3.58 -23.80 2.40
C ALA A 108 -3.38 -23.12 1.04
N TRP A 109 -3.00 -23.92 0.03
CA TRP A 109 -2.73 -23.47 -1.35
C TRP A 109 -1.60 -22.45 -1.56
N ALA A 110 -0.89 -22.01 -0.52
CA ALA A 110 0.24 -21.09 -0.67
C ALA A 110 1.33 -21.69 -1.58
N ARG A 111 1.71 -20.96 -2.63
CA ARG A 111 2.77 -21.31 -3.60
C ARG A 111 4.01 -20.42 -3.49
N LYS A 112 3.94 -19.36 -2.68
CA LYS A 112 5.03 -18.41 -2.46
C LYS A 112 4.91 -17.79 -1.07
N SER A 113 6.04 -17.38 -0.51
CA SER A 113 6.06 -16.60 0.74
C SER A 113 5.45 -15.20 0.54
N PRO A 114 4.92 -14.56 1.60
CA PRO A 114 4.40 -13.18 1.53
C PRO A 114 5.44 -12.19 1.00
N GLN A 115 6.67 -12.25 1.52
CA GLN A 115 7.78 -11.39 1.07
C GLN A 115 8.06 -11.55 -0.44
N MET A 116 8.01 -12.77 -0.96
CA MET A 116 8.16 -13.00 -2.40
C MET A 116 6.97 -12.44 -3.21
N ALA A 117 5.77 -12.45 -2.64
CA ALA A 117 4.61 -11.83 -3.27
C ALA A 117 4.73 -10.30 -3.35
N GLU A 118 5.41 -9.67 -2.39
CA GLU A 118 5.65 -8.21 -2.32
C GLU A 118 6.77 -7.72 -3.24
N VAL A 119 7.83 -8.52 -3.44
CA VAL A 119 8.95 -8.14 -4.32
C VAL A 119 8.52 -7.95 -5.77
N LEU A 120 7.61 -8.79 -6.27
CA LEU A 120 7.13 -8.72 -7.66
C LEU A 120 6.53 -7.35 -8.00
N PRO A 121 5.58 -6.83 -7.23
CA PRO A 121 5.10 -5.48 -7.44
C PRO A 121 6.20 -4.40 -7.37
N LEU A 122 7.18 -4.52 -6.46
CA LEU A 122 8.29 -3.56 -6.39
C LEU A 122 9.13 -3.54 -7.66
N LEU A 123 9.41 -4.70 -8.26
CA LEU A 123 10.13 -4.79 -9.53
C LEU A 123 9.38 -4.06 -10.65
N TYR A 124 8.04 -4.11 -10.64
CA TYR A 124 7.21 -3.38 -11.61
C TYR A 124 7.32 -1.87 -11.39
N LEU A 125 7.28 -1.43 -10.13
CA LEU A 125 7.46 -0.03 -9.77
C LEU A 125 8.86 0.49 -10.14
N HIS A 126 9.88 -0.36 -10.08
CA HIS A 126 11.24 -0.06 -10.51
C HIS A 126 11.44 -0.10 -12.03
N GLY A 127 10.37 -0.33 -12.81
CA GLY A 127 10.37 -0.19 -14.26
C GLY A 127 10.71 -1.47 -15.02
N LEU A 128 10.71 -2.65 -14.39
CA LEU A 128 10.73 -3.89 -15.15
C LEU A 128 9.40 -4.05 -15.89
N SER A 129 9.48 -4.32 -17.19
CA SER A 129 8.31 -4.70 -17.99
C SER A 129 7.81 -6.07 -17.54
N SER A 130 6.49 -6.29 -17.48
CA SER A 130 5.90 -7.58 -17.10
C SER A 130 6.43 -8.77 -17.88
N GLY A 131 6.88 -8.56 -19.13
CA GLY A 131 7.49 -9.60 -19.98
C GLY A 131 8.90 -10.02 -19.53
N ASP A 132 9.63 -9.13 -18.87
CA ASP A 132 11.02 -9.36 -18.44
C ASP A 132 11.10 -10.07 -17.08
N PHE A 133 9.98 -10.19 -16.36
CA PHE A 133 9.93 -10.83 -15.04
C PHE A 133 10.30 -12.29 -15.06
N GLY A 134 9.75 -13.06 -16.01
CA GLY A 134 10.00 -14.49 -16.14
C GLY A 134 11.51 -14.75 -16.25
N PRO A 135 12.18 -14.19 -17.28
CA PRO A 135 13.62 -14.34 -17.46
C PRO A 135 14.45 -13.82 -16.26
N ALA A 136 14.15 -12.62 -15.74
CA ALA A 136 14.93 -12.02 -14.66
C ALA A 136 14.86 -12.83 -13.36
N LEU A 137 13.68 -13.35 -13.03
CA LEU A 137 13.47 -14.08 -11.79
C LEU A 137 13.77 -15.57 -11.89
N GLU A 138 13.66 -16.17 -13.08
CA GLU A 138 14.11 -17.53 -13.33
C GLU A 138 15.61 -17.68 -13.07
N GLN A 139 16.40 -16.70 -13.51
CA GLN A 139 17.84 -16.67 -13.25
C GLN A 139 18.15 -16.57 -11.75
N PHE A 140 17.38 -15.77 -11.01
CA PHE A 140 17.63 -15.54 -9.57
C PHE A 140 17.10 -16.67 -8.68
N LEU A 141 15.90 -17.18 -8.98
CA LEU A 141 15.18 -18.14 -8.12
C LEU A 141 15.31 -19.58 -8.60
N GLY A 142 15.92 -19.76 -9.76
CA GLY A 142 16.17 -21.05 -10.41
C GLY A 142 14.93 -21.68 -11.05
N THR A 143 13.73 -21.09 -10.91
CA THR A 143 12.50 -21.61 -11.52
C THR A 143 11.54 -20.48 -11.82
N GLY A 144 10.74 -20.60 -12.89
CA GLY A 144 9.63 -19.68 -13.20
C GLY A 144 8.34 -19.99 -12.45
N ALA A 145 8.34 -21.04 -11.62
CA ALA A 145 7.14 -21.53 -10.94
C ALA A 145 6.60 -20.48 -9.95
N GLY A 146 5.36 -20.04 -10.16
CA GLY A 146 4.70 -19.02 -9.32
C GLY A 146 4.91 -17.57 -9.79
N LEU A 147 5.61 -17.38 -10.91
CA LEU A 147 5.98 -16.08 -11.49
C LEU A 147 5.41 -15.89 -12.90
N SER A 148 4.34 -16.62 -13.23
CA SER A 148 3.66 -16.49 -14.51
C SER A 148 3.15 -15.06 -14.72
N ALA A 149 3.02 -14.64 -15.98
CA ALA A 149 2.36 -13.39 -16.34
C ALA A 149 0.98 -13.25 -15.65
N SER A 150 0.24 -14.35 -15.52
CA SER A 150 -1.05 -14.38 -14.79
C SER A 150 -0.95 -14.09 -13.29
N ALA A 151 0.17 -14.42 -12.64
CA ALA A 151 0.41 -14.04 -11.24
C ALA A 151 0.67 -12.54 -11.11
N ILE A 152 1.37 -11.94 -12.07
CA ILE A 152 1.61 -10.49 -12.13
C ILE A 152 0.31 -9.75 -12.41
N THR A 153 -0.48 -10.19 -13.40
CA THR A 153 -1.79 -9.60 -13.71
C THR A 153 -2.72 -9.59 -12.49
N ARG A 154 -2.73 -10.68 -11.71
CA ARG A 154 -3.53 -10.74 -10.48
C ARG A 154 -3.03 -9.76 -9.41
N LEU A 155 -1.72 -9.62 -9.25
CA LEU A 155 -1.13 -8.63 -8.34
C LEU A 155 -1.47 -7.20 -8.77
N THR A 156 -1.39 -6.90 -10.07
CA THR A 156 -1.79 -5.59 -10.59
C THR A 156 -3.28 -5.33 -10.43
N ALA A 157 -4.14 -6.36 -10.51
CA ALA A 157 -5.57 -6.22 -10.25
C ALA A 157 -5.85 -5.84 -8.79
N GLN A 158 -5.14 -6.44 -7.83
CA GLN A 158 -5.25 -6.04 -6.42
C GLN A 158 -4.90 -4.55 -6.23
N TRP A 159 -3.84 -4.08 -6.87
CA TRP A 159 -3.47 -2.67 -6.82
C TRP A 159 -4.47 -1.74 -7.49
N GLN A 160 -5.10 -2.19 -8.57
CA GLN A 160 -6.20 -1.44 -9.17
C GLN A 160 -7.36 -1.31 -8.18
N ASP A 161 -7.65 -2.35 -7.40
CA ASP A 161 -8.68 -2.30 -6.38
C ASP A 161 -8.29 -1.40 -5.20
N GLU A 162 -7.03 -1.42 -4.77
CA GLU A 162 -6.49 -0.47 -3.79
C GLU A 162 -6.54 0.98 -4.30
N ALA A 163 -6.23 1.21 -5.58
CA ALA A 163 -6.33 2.53 -6.22
C ALA A 163 -7.78 3.01 -6.30
N LYS A 164 -8.74 2.12 -6.61
CA LYS A 164 -10.19 2.44 -6.57
C LYS A 164 -10.64 2.77 -5.16
N ALA A 165 -10.21 1.98 -4.16
CA ALA A 165 -10.53 2.24 -2.76
C ALA A 165 -9.96 3.58 -2.29
N PHE A 166 -8.72 3.90 -2.68
CA PHE A 166 -8.11 5.21 -2.45
C PHE A 166 -8.89 6.34 -3.11
N ALA A 167 -9.30 6.18 -4.36
CA ALA A 167 -10.08 7.17 -5.10
C ALA A 167 -11.47 7.39 -4.48
N ALA A 168 -12.06 6.36 -3.86
CA ALA A 168 -13.39 6.44 -3.23
C ALA A 168 -13.37 6.82 -1.74
N ARG A 169 -12.20 6.91 -1.10
CA ARG A 169 -12.11 7.10 0.36
C ARG A 169 -12.74 8.40 0.84
N ASP A 170 -13.26 8.38 2.06
CA ASP A 170 -13.77 9.58 2.74
C ASP A 170 -12.64 10.56 3.07
N LEU A 171 -12.88 11.85 2.80
CA LEU A 171 -11.98 12.97 3.07
C LEU A 171 -12.54 13.88 4.19
N SER A 172 -13.76 13.63 4.68
CA SER A 172 -14.43 14.48 5.68
C SER A 172 -13.70 14.55 7.04
N GLY A 173 -12.97 13.50 7.40
CA GLY A 173 -12.21 13.42 8.64
C GLY A 173 -10.86 14.15 8.62
N THR A 174 -10.48 14.79 7.50
CA THR A 174 -9.17 15.45 7.36
C THR A 174 -9.31 16.90 6.93
N ASP A 175 -8.76 17.82 7.74
CA ASP A 175 -8.71 19.25 7.40
C ASP A 175 -7.38 19.60 6.71
N TYR A 176 -7.46 19.89 5.41
CA TYR A 176 -6.31 20.31 4.61
C TYR A 176 -6.17 21.83 4.64
N VAL A 177 -5.10 22.33 5.27
CA VAL A 177 -4.84 23.77 5.36
C VAL A 177 -4.40 24.32 4.00
N TYR A 178 -3.57 23.59 3.27
CA TYR A 178 -3.20 23.96 1.91
C TYR A 178 -2.99 22.73 1.03
N VAL A 179 -3.15 22.93 -0.27
CA VAL A 179 -2.95 21.89 -1.29
C VAL A 179 -1.89 22.33 -2.30
N TRP A 180 -1.02 21.40 -2.67
CA TRP A 180 -0.17 21.50 -3.86
C TRP A 180 -0.82 20.72 -4.99
N VAL A 181 -0.85 21.32 -6.16
CA VAL A 181 -1.34 20.67 -7.38
C VAL A 181 -0.30 20.70 -8.48
N ASP A 182 -0.26 19.64 -9.27
CA ASP A 182 0.64 19.53 -10.40
C ASP A 182 0.05 18.64 -11.51
N GLY A 183 0.53 18.84 -12.74
CA GLY A 183 0.18 18.04 -13.91
C GLY A 183 1.40 17.30 -14.48
N ILE A 184 1.40 15.98 -14.37
CA ILE A 184 2.52 15.14 -14.84
C ILE A 184 2.18 14.59 -16.23
N HIS A 185 2.91 15.06 -17.24
CA HIS A 185 2.74 14.59 -18.61
C HIS A 185 3.44 13.25 -18.81
N LEU A 186 2.67 12.21 -19.14
CA LEU A 186 3.21 10.88 -19.39
C LEU A 186 3.36 10.61 -20.88
N LYS A 187 4.51 10.04 -21.27
CA LYS A 187 4.74 9.51 -22.63
C LYS A 187 4.22 8.07 -22.71
N VAL A 188 2.91 7.89 -22.68
CA VAL A 188 2.30 6.57 -22.86
C VAL A 188 2.06 6.34 -24.35
N ARG A 189 2.36 5.12 -24.85
CA ARG A 189 2.02 4.69 -26.22
C ARG A 189 0.52 4.41 -26.33
N LEU A 190 -0.31 5.44 -26.19
CA LEU A 190 -1.71 5.37 -26.56
C LEU A 190 -1.90 6.14 -27.86
N GLU A 191 -2.79 5.67 -28.72
CA GLU A 191 -3.11 6.30 -30.01
C GLU A 191 -3.75 7.69 -29.84
N GLN A 192 -4.16 8.07 -28.62
CA GLN A 192 -4.74 9.37 -28.28
C GLN A 192 -3.77 10.28 -27.51
N GLU A 193 -3.90 11.57 -27.77
CA GLU A 193 -2.99 12.66 -27.38
C GLU A 193 -2.69 12.73 -25.86
N LYS A 194 -1.40 12.89 -25.54
CA LYS A 194 -0.81 13.43 -24.28
C LYS A 194 -1.67 13.28 -23.01
N LEU A 195 -1.64 12.08 -22.42
CA LEU A 195 -2.19 11.85 -21.08
C LEU A 195 -1.42 12.68 -20.04
N CYS A 196 -2.16 13.39 -19.18
CA CYS A 196 -1.61 14.12 -18.04
C CYS A 196 -2.20 13.53 -16.76
N LEU A 197 -1.36 13.23 -15.78
CA LEU A 197 -1.82 12.89 -14.43
C LEU A 197 -1.98 14.16 -13.62
N LEU A 198 -3.20 14.43 -13.15
CA LEU A 198 -3.48 15.53 -12.24
C LEU A 198 -3.25 15.05 -10.81
N VAL A 199 -2.30 15.66 -10.12
CA VAL A 199 -1.85 15.28 -8.78
C VAL A 199 -2.27 16.36 -7.79
N MET A 200 -2.85 15.96 -6.67
CA MET A 200 -3.13 16.86 -5.55
C MET A 200 -2.54 16.30 -4.25
N ILE A 201 -1.63 17.05 -3.64
CA ILE A 201 -1.03 16.76 -2.34
C ILE A 201 -1.58 17.76 -1.33
N GLY A 202 -2.19 17.26 -0.26
CA GLY A 202 -2.74 18.08 0.81
C GLY A 202 -1.80 18.12 2.00
N VAL A 203 -1.83 19.23 2.72
CA VAL A 203 -1.15 19.37 4.01
C VAL A 203 -2.17 19.57 5.10
N ARG A 204 -2.15 18.64 6.06
CA ARG A 204 -3.03 18.63 7.23
C ARG A 204 -2.70 19.77 8.19
N ALA A 205 -3.61 20.06 9.11
CA ALA A 205 -3.37 21.02 10.19
C ALA A 205 -2.16 20.68 11.09
N ASP A 206 -1.77 19.41 11.17
CA ASP A 206 -0.58 18.94 11.89
C ASP A 206 0.73 19.01 11.06
N GLY A 207 0.66 19.52 9.83
CA GLY A 207 1.80 19.67 8.92
C GLY A 207 2.14 18.40 8.12
N ARG A 208 1.42 17.29 8.30
CA ARG A 208 1.65 16.08 7.49
C ARG A 208 1.16 16.27 6.07
N LYS A 209 1.97 15.81 5.12
CA LYS A 209 1.68 15.82 3.69
C LYS A 209 1.10 14.48 3.29
N GLU A 210 0.07 14.48 2.46
CA GLU A 210 -0.46 13.26 1.88
C GLU A 210 -0.99 13.48 0.47
N LEU A 211 -0.90 12.46 -0.37
CA LEU A 211 -1.59 12.44 -1.65
C LEU A 211 -3.09 12.44 -1.36
N VAL A 212 -3.83 13.44 -1.83
CA VAL A 212 -5.27 13.60 -1.62
C VAL A 212 -6.03 12.94 -2.77
N ALA A 213 -5.62 13.23 -4.00
CA ALA A 213 -6.23 12.71 -5.20
C ALA A 213 -5.22 12.62 -6.35
N LEU A 214 -5.48 11.66 -7.24
CA LEU A 214 -4.73 11.40 -8.46
C LEU A 214 -5.75 10.95 -9.51
N THR A 215 -5.78 11.60 -10.66
CA THR A 215 -6.61 11.17 -11.80
C THR A 215 -5.85 11.32 -13.09
N ASP A 216 -6.14 10.45 -14.06
CA ASP A 216 -5.85 10.74 -15.45
C ASP A 216 -6.74 11.87 -15.93
N GLY A 217 -6.14 12.87 -16.55
CA GLY A 217 -6.80 13.98 -17.20
C GLY A 217 -6.51 13.96 -18.69
N TYR A 218 -7.55 14.19 -19.50
CA TYR A 218 -7.37 14.53 -20.90
C TYR A 218 -6.86 15.98 -20.98
N ARG A 219 -5.53 16.13 -20.94
CA ARG A 219 -4.81 17.42 -20.80
C ARG A 219 -5.08 18.12 -19.45
N GLU A 220 -4.31 19.15 -19.12
CA GLU A 220 -4.56 20.03 -17.95
C GLU A 220 -5.75 20.98 -18.18
N SER A 221 -6.88 20.44 -18.63
CA SER A 221 -8.08 21.21 -18.93
C SER A 221 -8.74 21.72 -17.64
N ALA A 222 -9.48 22.82 -17.75
CA ALA A 222 -10.27 23.33 -16.63
C ALA A 222 -11.33 22.34 -16.17
N GLU A 223 -11.89 21.55 -17.09
CA GLU A 223 -12.90 20.55 -16.79
C GLU A 223 -12.31 19.38 -16.00
N GLY A 224 -11.16 18.83 -16.41
CA GLY A 224 -10.49 17.75 -15.67
C GLY A 224 -10.13 18.16 -14.23
N TRP A 225 -9.63 19.38 -14.03
CA TRP A 225 -9.40 19.91 -12.69
C TRP A 225 -10.70 20.13 -11.91
N ALA A 226 -11.76 20.62 -12.56
CA ALA A 226 -13.05 20.84 -11.89
C ALA A 226 -13.65 19.51 -11.43
N ASP A 227 -13.57 18.46 -12.25
CA ASP A 227 -14.07 17.14 -11.90
C ASP A 227 -13.31 16.54 -10.72
N LEU A 228 -11.97 16.64 -10.72
CA LEU A 228 -11.15 16.21 -9.58
C LEU A 228 -11.52 16.95 -8.29
N LEU A 229 -11.67 18.28 -8.34
CA LEU A 229 -12.01 19.08 -7.17
C LEU A 229 -13.45 18.82 -6.70
N ARG A 230 -14.42 18.67 -7.62
CA ARG A 230 -15.82 18.33 -7.29
C ARG A 230 -15.91 16.94 -6.68
N ASP A 231 -15.13 15.98 -7.18
CA ASP A 231 -15.02 14.65 -6.59
C ASP A 231 -14.50 14.71 -5.15
N CYS A 232 -13.40 15.45 -4.92
CA CYS A 232 -12.87 15.62 -3.56
C CYS A 232 -13.90 16.26 -2.62
N ARG A 233 -14.62 17.29 -3.09
CA ARG A 233 -15.73 17.92 -2.34
C ARG A 233 -16.85 16.93 -2.03
N ARG A 234 -17.21 16.07 -2.99
CA ARG A 234 -18.24 15.02 -2.83
C ARG A 234 -17.83 13.98 -1.79
N ARG A 235 -16.53 13.66 -1.73
CA ARG A 235 -15.92 12.79 -0.71
C ARG A 235 -15.74 13.49 0.65
N GLY A 236 -16.24 14.72 0.82
CA GLY A 236 -16.27 15.42 2.10
C GLY A 236 -15.11 16.36 2.36
N MET A 237 -14.21 16.57 1.39
CA MET A 237 -13.10 17.51 1.55
C MET A 237 -13.60 18.95 1.76
N THR A 238 -13.15 19.58 2.85
CA THR A 238 -13.35 21.00 3.11
C THR A 238 -12.48 21.86 2.20
N ALA A 239 -12.93 23.09 1.90
CA ALA A 239 -12.14 24.03 1.12
C ALA A 239 -10.83 24.36 1.86
N PRO A 240 -9.66 24.17 1.21
CA PRO A 240 -8.38 24.53 1.83
C PRO A 240 -8.22 26.05 1.93
N VAL A 241 -7.33 26.52 2.81
CA VAL A 241 -7.05 27.96 2.95
C VAL A 241 -6.26 28.47 1.74
N LEU A 242 -5.37 27.64 1.19
CA LEU A 242 -4.46 28.01 0.11
C LEU A 242 -4.27 26.85 -0.87
N ALA A 243 -4.40 27.13 -2.15
CA ALA A 243 -3.97 26.24 -3.22
C ALA A 243 -2.70 26.79 -3.88
N VAL A 244 -1.76 25.89 -4.11
CA VAL A 244 -0.45 26.21 -4.69
C VAL A 244 -0.24 25.33 -5.93
N GLY A 245 -0.12 25.96 -7.09
CA GLY A 245 0.01 25.25 -8.37
C GLY A 245 0.88 26.01 -9.36
N ASP A 246 1.14 25.42 -10.52
CA ASP A 246 1.84 26.11 -11.59
C ASP A 246 0.96 27.16 -12.31
N GLY A 247 1.56 27.85 -13.28
CA GLY A 247 1.07 28.59 -14.45
C GLY A 247 -0.29 28.22 -15.01
N ALA A 248 -0.62 26.92 -15.03
CA ALA A 248 -1.73 26.35 -15.79
C ALA A 248 -3.08 27.01 -15.48
N LEU A 249 -3.71 27.62 -16.50
CA LEU A 249 -4.97 28.36 -16.35
C LEU A 249 -6.17 27.46 -16.02
N GLY A 250 -6.11 26.18 -16.40
CA GLY A 250 -7.19 25.21 -16.18
C GLY A 250 -7.52 25.04 -14.69
N PHE A 251 -6.49 24.80 -13.87
CA PHE A 251 -6.66 24.60 -12.44
C PHE A 251 -7.28 25.82 -11.75
N TRP A 252 -6.78 27.02 -12.01
CA TRP A 252 -7.28 28.24 -11.34
C TRP A 252 -8.73 28.55 -11.69
N LYS A 253 -9.15 28.27 -12.93
CA LYS A 253 -10.56 28.38 -13.32
C LYS A 253 -11.43 27.41 -12.51
N ALA A 254 -11.01 26.15 -12.42
CA ALA A 254 -11.70 25.12 -11.65
C ALA A 254 -11.77 25.44 -10.16
N LEU A 255 -10.67 25.92 -9.57
CA LEU A 255 -10.59 26.25 -8.16
C LEU A 255 -11.59 27.34 -7.76
N ARG A 256 -11.66 28.42 -8.54
CA ARG A 256 -12.62 29.52 -8.29
C ARG A 256 -14.08 29.07 -8.37
N GLU A 257 -14.36 28.04 -9.15
CA GLU A 257 -15.71 27.46 -9.27
C GLU A 257 -16.04 26.55 -8.08
N VAL A 258 -15.13 25.63 -7.72
CA VAL A 258 -15.42 24.57 -6.75
C VAL A 258 -15.18 25.02 -5.30
N PHE A 259 -14.13 25.82 -5.08
CA PHE A 259 -13.69 26.31 -3.77
C PHE A 259 -13.33 27.81 -3.83
N PRO A 260 -14.33 28.70 -4.02
CA PRO A 260 -14.10 30.13 -4.27
C PRO A 260 -13.36 30.87 -3.15
N ASP A 261 -13.45 30.39 -1.91
CA ASP A 261 -12.79 31.00 -0.75
C ASP A 261 -11.31 30.61 -0.61
N THR A 262 -10.84 29.62 -1.38
CA THR A 262 -9.45 29.16 -1.37
C THR A 262 -8.55 30.21 -2.01
N ARG A 263 -7.47 30.61 -1.31
CA ARG A 263 -6.51 31.56 -1.87
C ARG A 263 -5.61 30.90 -2.91
N GLU A 264 -5.22 31.67 -3.92
CA GLU A 264 -4.35 31.20 -5.00
C GLU A 264 -2.89 31.63 -4.77
N GLN A 265 -1.96 30.72 -4.97
CA GLN A 265 -0.53 31.03 -4.99
C GLN A 265 0.19 30.25 -6.10
N ARG A 266 1.06 30.93 -6.84
CA ARG A 266 1.97 30.26 -7.78
C ARG A 266 3.05 29.47 -7.02
N CYS A 267 3.32 28.26 -7.47
CA CYS A 267 4.40 27.44 -6.95
C CYS A 267 5.76 28.12 -7.21
N TRP A 268 6.54 28.34 -6.14
CA TRP A 268 7.84 29.00 -6.23
C TRP A 268 8.88 28.16 -6.99
N TRP A 269 8.77 26.83 -6.91
CA TRP A 269 9.63 25.92 -7.66
C TRP A 269 9.43 26.12 -9.17
N HIS A 270 8.18 26.00 -9.64
CA HIS A 270 7.86 26.23 -11.05
C HIS A 270 8.15 27.65 -11.49
N LYS A 271 7.86 28.66 -10.66
CA LYS A 271 8.17 30.05 -10.99
C LYS A 271 9.67 30.29 -11.17
N GLN A 272 10.51 29.74 -10.30
CA GLN A 272 11.97 29.79 -10.48
C GLN A 272 12.38 29.10 -11.78
N GLY A 273 11.87 27.89 -12.05
CA GLY A 273 12.13 27.17 -13.30
C GLY A 273 11.79 28.00 -14.54
N ASN A 274 10.62 28.64 -14.55
CA ASN A 274 10.17 29.51 -15.64
C ASN A 274 11.09 30.72 -15.85
N VAL A 275 11.59 31.34 -14.76
CA VAL A 275 12.55 32.45 -14.85
C VAL A 275 13.90 31.97 -15.39
N LEU A 276 14.42 30.85 -14.87
CA LEU A 276 15.71 30.32 -15.28
C LEU A 276 15.71 29.84 -16.73
N ALA A 277 14.59 29.30 -17.22
CA ALA A 277 14.44 28.87 -18.61
C ALA A 277 14.55 30.03 -19.62
N ALA A 278 14.22 31.26 -19.18
CA ALA A 278 14.32 32.47 -20.00
C ALA A 278 15.72 33.13 -19.96
N LEU A 279 16.66 32.58 -19.19
CA LEU A 279 17.98 33.17 -18.94
C LEU A 279 19.12 32.22 -19.34
N PRO A 280 20.27 32.75 -19.79
CA PRO A 280 21.47 31.94 -19.97
C PRO A 280 21.94 31.35 -18.64
N LYS A 281 22.51 30.13 -18.67
CA LYS A 281 22.97 29.42 -17.47
C LYS A 281 23.91 30.25 -16.59
N SER A 282 24.73 31.11 -17.18
CA SER A 282 25.64 32.02 -16.46
C SER A 282 24.91 33.01 -15.55
N ALA A 283 23.67 33.39 -15.86
CA ALA A 283 22.87 34.32 -15.06
C ALA A 283 22.05 33.64 -13.96
N HIS A 284 21.98 32.30 -13.93
CA HIS A 284 21.14 31.55 -12.99
C HIS A 284 21.45 31.84 -11.52
N PRO A 285 22.72 31.87 -11.05
CA PRO A 285 23.02 32.15 -9.65
C PRO A 285 22.51 33.52 -9.18
N GLY A 286 22.71 34.56 -10.00
CA GLY A 286 22.25 35.91 -9.71
C GLY A 286 20.73 36.03 -9.69
N ALA A 287 20.05 35.38 -10.65
CA ALA A 287 18.59 35.34 -10.70
C ALA A 287 17.98 34.65 -9.47
N LEU A 288 18.54 33.51 -9.03
CA LEU A 288 18.09 32.82 -7.83
C LEU A 288 18.31 33.65 -6.56
N ALA A 289 19.43 34.36 -6.45
CA ALA A 289 19.69 35.26 -5.33
C ALA A 289 18.64 36.39 -5.24
N ALA A 290 18.35 37.05 -6.37
CA ALA A 290 17.33 38.11 -6.44
C ALA A 290 15.90 37.60 -6.15
N LEU A 291 15.59 36.37 -6.56
CA LEU A 291 14.31 35.73 -6.26
C LEU A 291 14.16 35.44 -4.75
N ARG A 292 15.23 35.01 -4.06
CA ARG A 292 15.19 34.77 -2.61
C ARG A 292 14.99 36.04 -1.79
N THR A 293 15.62 37.14 -2.20
CA THR A 293 15.49 38.43 -1.48
C THR A 293 14.10 39.05 -1.66
N SER A 294 13.46 38.86 -2.82
CA SER A 294 12.10 39.33 -3.08
C SER A 294 10.99 38.53 -2.38
N THR A 295 11.27 37.30 -1.94
CA THR A 295 10.30 36.42 -1.23
C THR A 295 10.41 36.45 0.27
N THR A 296 11.42 37.13 0.83
CA THR A 296 11.50 37.36 2.26
C THR A 296 10.52 38.48 2.60
N PRO A 297 9.42 38.23 3.35
CA PRO A 297 8.56 39.32 3.75
C PRO A 297 9.37 40.29 4.61
N ARG A 298 9.36 41.59 4.28
CA ARG A 298 9.63 42.61 5.30
C ARG A 298 8.54 42.43 6.35
N ILE A 299 8.85 41.71 7.41
CA ILE A 299 7.94 41.53 8.55
C ILE A 299 7.73 42.93 9.14
N SER A 300 6.67 43.62 8.72
CA SER A 300 6.06 44.66 9.54
C SER A 300 5.19 43.92 10.54
N THR A 301 5.64 43.87 11.78
CA THR A 301 4.92 43.33 12.93
C THR A 301 3.60 44.10 13.14
N ARG A 302 2.51 43.67 12.48
CA ARG A 302 1.10 43.94 12.88
C ARG A 302 0.12 43.28 11.90
N ARG A 303 -0.28 42.04 12.19
CA ARG A 303 -1.65 41.54 11.96
C ARG A 303 -1.80 40.20 12.68
N SER A 304 -2.55 40.21 13.77
CA SER A 304 -2.95 39.02 14.52
C SER A 304 -3.77 38.09 13.63
N TRP A 305 -3.31 36.87 13.44
CA TRP A 305 -4.12 35.78 12.91
C TRP A 305 -5.26 35.50 13.90
N ARG A 306 -6.50 35.85 13.54
CA ARG A 306 -7.69 35.38 14.29
C ARG A 306 -7.97 33.95 13.85
N SER A 307 -7.83 33.01 14.77
CA SER A 307 -8.34 31.65 14.66
C SER A 307 -9.86 31.64 14.44
N ARG A 308 -10.35 30.80 13.52
CA ARG A 308 -11.78 30.51 13.36
C ARG A 308 -12.32 29.91 14.67
N PRO A 309 -13.51 30.29 15.15
CA PRO A 309 -14.14 29.57 16.24
C PRO A 309 -14.63 28.20 15.75
N SER A 310 -14.27 27.14 16.46
CA SER A 310 -14.93 25.84 16.34
C SER A 310 -16.42 26.00 16.67
N ARG A 311 -17.31 25.60 15.76
CA ARG A 311 -18.74 25.54 16.05
C ARG A 311 -18.98 24.45 17.11
N SER A 312 -19.29 24.87 18.33
CA SER A 312 -19.87 24.03 19.36
C SER A 312 -21.34 23.77 19.04
N THR A 313 -21.73 22.50 18.95
CA THR A 313 -23.12 22.07 18.80
C THR A 313 -23.87 22.33 20.11
N THR A 314 -24.65 23.41 20.17
CA THR A 314 -25.62 23.64 21.25
C THR A 314 -26.94 23.00 20.87
N ALA A 315 -27.32 21.92 21.57
CA ALA A 315 -28.67 21.38 21.53
C ALA A 315 -29.63 22.33 22.30
N PRO A 316 -30.85 22.62 21.80
CA PRO A 316 -31.80 23.43 22.54
C PRO A 316 -32.48 22.61 23.63
N SER A 317 -32.55 23.21 24.83
CA SER A 317 -33.14 22.65 26.04
C SER A 317 -34.65 22.96 26.18
N THR A 318 -35.36 21.99 26.78
CA THR A 318 -36.59 22.06 27.60
C THR A 318 -37.99 22.16 26.94
N PRO A 319 -39.09 21.64 27.55
CA PRO A 319 -39.29 21.43 28.99
C PRO A 319 -39.89 20.09 29.49
N ARG A 320 -39.68 19.96 30.80
CA ARG A 320 -40.03 18.95 31.81
C ARG A 320 -41.55 18.71 31.93
N ARG A 321 -41.97 17.44 31.93
CA ARG A 321 -43.21 16.95 32.56
C ARG A 321 -42.87 15.74 33.44
N SER A 322 -43.38 15.72 34.66
CA SER A 322 -43.23 14.67 35.68
C SER A 322 -44.58 13.99 35.95
N PRO A 323 -44.68 12.95 36.78
CA PRO A 323 -44.23 11.58 36.51
C PRO A 323 -45.40 10.57 36.67
N ARG A 324 -45.28 9.37 36.10
CA ARG A 324 -46.01 8.18 36.59
C ARG A 324 -45.10 6.95 36.60
N SER A 325 -45.18 6.28 37.73
CA SER A 325 -44.48 5.08 38.21
C SER A 325 -44.76 3.82 37.37
N SER A 326 -43.78 2.91 37.27
CA SER A 326 -43.83 1.58 37.92
C SER A 326 -42.67 0.65 37.50
N THR A 327 -42.08 0.00 38.50
CA THR A 327 -41.41 -1.33 38.52
C THR A 327 -40.05 -1.59 37.83
N THR A 328 -39.00 -1.53 38.67
CA THR A 328 -37.82 -2.40 38.97
C THR A 328 -37.59 -3.75 38.22
N PRO A 329 -36.40 -4.42 38.33
CA PRO A 329 -35.16 -4.19 37.58
C PRO A 329 -34.54 -5.49 36.97
N MET A 330 -33.51 -5.38 36.11
CA MET A 330 -32.49 -6.45 36.02
C MET A 330 -31.11 -5.91 35.62
N SER A 331 -30.17 -6.19 36.52
CA SER A 331 -28.70 -6.09 36.53
C SER A 331 -28.01 -6.81 35.35
N TYR A 332 -26.77 -6.56 34.91
CA TYR A 332 -25.49 -6.52 35.64
C TYR A 332 -24.35 -5.92 34.77
N TRP A 333 -23.44 -5.24 35.47
CA TRP A 333 -21.97 -5.17 35.36
C TRP A 333 -21.18 -5.04 34.05
N SER A 334 -20.37 -3.98 34.07
CA SER A 334 -19.01 -3.82 33.57
C SER A 334 -17.98 -4.75 34.25
N SER A 335 -16.96 -5.17 33.50
CA SER A 335 -15.62 -5.40 34.08
C SER A 335 -14.50 -5.39 33.04
N SER A 336 -13.52 -4.56 33.36
CA SER A 336 -12.16 -4.41 32.84
C SER A 336 -11.22 -5.55 33.26
N SER A 337 -10.22 -5.86 32.41
CA SER A 337 -8.95 -6.54 32.79
C SER A 337 -7.87 -6.23 31.74
N THR A 338 -6.92 -5.32 31.98
CA THR A 338 -5.59 -5.53 32.62
C THR A 338 -4.65 -6.48 31.86
N ARG A 339 -3.59 -5.92 31.26
CA ARG A 339 -2.40 -6.62 30.74
C ARG A 339 -1.40 -6.89 31.88
N PRO A 340 -0.65 -8.00 31.88
CA PRO A 340 0.50 -8.17 32.75
C PRO A 340 1.81 -7.63 32.11
N SER A 341 2.61 -7.00 32.96
CA SER A 341 4.00 -6.58 32.75
C SER A 341 4.97 -7.75 32.89
N THR A 342 5.93 -7.86 31.97
CA THR A 342 7.09 -8.75 32.06
C THR A 342 8.15 -8.14 32.98
N GLY A 343 8.46 -8.83 34.07
CA GLY A 343 9.60 -8.57 34.94
C GLY A 343 10.80 -9.43 34.54
N SER A 344 11.97 -8.81 34.51
CA SER A 344 13.29 -9.37 34.34
C SER A 344 13.87 -9.85 35.66
N THR A 345 14.47 -11.05 35.65
CA THR A 345 15.70 -11.42 36.36
C THR A 345 16.36 -12.55 35.59
#